data_AF-A0A957TUV1-F1
#
_entry.id   AF-A0A957TUV1-F1
#
_cell.length_a   1.000
_cell.length_b   1.000
_cell.length_c   1.000
_cell.angle_alpha   90.00
_cell.angle_beta   90.00
_cell.angle_gamma   90.00
#
_symmetry.space_group_name_H-M   'P 1'
#
loop_
_entity.id
_entity.type
_entity.pdbx_description
1 polymer ?
#
loop_
_entity_poly.entity_id
_entity_poly.type
_entity_poly.pdbx_seq_one_letter_code
_entity_poly.pdbx_strand_id
1 'polypeptide(L)'
;MMTIEAKITVHVGHQRDGYIFGLRPRSRVWLEEQYPAKERVSSVFIGLDEVHNIRQIPGTILAQVLSLLTGLSIDELNKLGGVSIYDPSTQQEIMNTAVAYV
;
A
#
# COMPACT_ATOMS: atom_id res chain seq x y z
N MET A 1 -21.74 -11.76 -4.94
CA MET A 1 -21.85 -10.30 -5.18
C MET A 1 -20.43 -9.76 -5.27
N MET A 2 -20.06 -9.15 -6.40
CA MET A 2 -18.78 -8.43 -6.50
C MET A 2 -18.87 -7.20 -5.59
N THR A 3 -17.98 -7.12 -4.60
CA THR A 3 -17.88 -5.91 -3.78
C THR A 3 -16.93 -4.97 -4.51
N ILE A 4 -17.47 -3.89 -5.08
CA ILE A 4 -16.65 -2.80 -5.62
C ILE A 4 -15.88 -2.23 -4.43
N GLU A 5 -14.57 -2.44 -4.39
CA GLU A 5 -13.70 -1.71 -3.47
C GLU A 5 -13.33 -0.39 -4.13
N ALA A 6 -13.88 0.70 -3.60
CA ALA A 6 -13.67 2.03 -4.15
C ALA A 6 -12.23 2.55 -3.99
N LYS A 7 -11.41 1.90 -3.15
CA LYS A 7 -10.04 2.35 -2.84
C LYS A 7 -9.21 1.23 -2.20
N ILE A 8 -8.05 0.94 -2.79
CA ILE A 8 -7.09 -0.03 -2.23
C ILE A 8 -6.53 0.50 -0.92
N THR A 9 -6.58 -0.30 0.14
CA THR A 9 -6.01 0.04 1.45
C THR A 9 -4.80 -0.81 1.77
N VAL A 10 -3.69 -0.15 2.06
CA VAL A 10 -2.45 -0.76 2.56
C VAL A 10 -2.38 -0.51 4.07
N HIS A 11 -2.24 -1.57 4.84
CA HIS A 11 -1.87 -1.48 6.24
C HIS A 11 -0.38 -1.25 6.39
N VAL A 12 0.01 -0.43 7.36
CA VAL A 12 1.38 -0.28 7.80
C VAL A 12 1.52 -0.59 9.28
N GLY A 13 2.55 -1.36 9.63
CA GLY A 13 2.96 -1.61 11.00
C GLY A 13 4.35 -1.06 11.22
N HIS A 14 4.57 -0.46 12.39
CA HIS A 14 5.89 -0.04 12.83
C HIS A 14 6.61 -1.19 13.53
N GLN A 15 7.87 -1.43 13.15
CA GLN A 15 8.79 -2.33 13.85
C GLN A 15 10.03 -1.55 14.30
N ARG A 16 10.86 -2.15 15.15
CA ARG A 16 11.97 -1.48 15.84
C ARG A 16 12.90 -0.71 14.88
N ASP A 17 13.12 -1.25 13.69
CA ASP A 17 14.07 -0.79 12.69
C ASP A 17 13.40 -0.45 11.36
N GLY A 18 12.09 -0.23 11.33
CA GLY A 18 11.42 0.10 10.08
C GLY A 18 9.91 -0.11 10.04
N TYR A 19 9.41 -0.33 8.84
CA TYR A 19 7.98 -0.44 8.57
C TYR A 19 7.66 -1.68 7.74
N ILE A 20 6.62 -2.39 8.15
CA ILE A 20 6.03 -3.48 7.38
C ILE A 20 4.73 -3.01 6.73
N PHE A 21 4.61 -3.22 5.43
CA PHE A 21 3.45 -2.90 4.63
C PHE A 21 2.76 -4.18 4.18
N GLY A 22 1.43 -4.17 4.15
CA GLY A 22 0.65 -5.29 3.63
C GLY A 22 -0.74 -4.83 3.21
N LEU A 23 -1.34 -5.50 2.23
CA LEU A 23 -2.71 -5.20 1.84
C LEU A 23 -3.69 -5.53 2.96
N ARG A 24 -4.70 -4.67 3.13
CA ARG A 24 -5.89 -5.05 3.91
C ARG A 24 -6.52 -6.30 3.28
N PRO A 25 -7.03 -7.28 4.06
CA PRO A 25 -7.56 -8.53 3.52
C PRO A 25 -8.59 -8.34 2.40
N ARG A 26 -9.47 -7.33 2.54
CA ARG A 26 -10.46 -6.99 1.53
C ARG A 26 -9.83 -6.51 0.22
N SER A 27 -8.86 -5.59 0.30
CA SER A 27 -8.11 -5.09 -0.86
C SER A 27 -7.34 -6.19 -1.57
N ARG A 28 -6.82 -7.16 -0.81
CA ARG A 28 -6.17 -8.35 -1.38
C ARG A 28 -7.16 -9.19 -2.19
N VAL A 29 -8.29 -9.58 -1.59
CA VAL A 29 -9.31 -10.38 -2.27
C VAL A 29 -9.82 -9.67 -3.52
N TRP A 30 -10.11 -8.37 -3.42
CA TRP A 30 -10.55 -7.58 -4.56
C TRP A 30 -9.50 -7.54 -5.68
N LEU A 31 -8.21 -7.34 -5.35
CA LEU A 31 -7.13 -7.34 -6.33
C LEU A 31 -6.91 -8.72 -6.98
N GLU A 32 -7.08 -9.81 -6.23
CA GLU A 32 -7.00 -11.17 -6.75
C GLU A 32 -8.14 -11.47 -7.73
N GLU A 33 -9.35 -10.99 -7.45
CA GLU A 33 -10.50 -11.12 -8.34
C GLU A 33 -10.36 -10.28 -9.62
N GLN A 34 -9.90 -9.02 -9.50
CA GLN A 34 -9.81 -8.10 -10.64
C GLN A 34 -8.54 -8.28 -11.47
N TYR A 35 -7.43 -8.71 -10.85
CA TYR A 35 -6.12 -8.84 -11.48
C TYR A 35 -5.44 -10.19 -11.12
N PRO A 36 -6.06 -11.33 -11.48
CA PRO A 36 -5.60 -12.66 -11.04
C PRO A 36 -4.22 -13.05 -11.60
N ALA A 37 -3.82 -12.54 -12.76
CA ALA A 37 -2.55 -12.86 -13.40
C ALA A 37 -1.36 -12.00 -12.94
N LYS A 38 -1.58 -11.02 -12.06
CA LYS A 38 -0.52 -10.13 -11.58
C LYS A 38 0.20 -10.76 -10.39
N GLU A 39 1.52 -10.90 -10.50
CA GLU A 39 2.39 -11.30 -9.40
C GLU A 39 2.40 -10.22 -8.31
N ARG A 40 2.40 -10.67 -7.06
CA ARG A 40 2.33 -9.81 -5.87
C ARG A 40 2.99 -10.48 -4.68
N VAL A 41 3.58 -9.70 -3.79
CA VAL A 41 4.06 -10.18 -2.50
C VAL A 41 3.01 -9.96 -1.41
N SER A 42 3.01 -10.80 -0.38
CA SER A 42 2.06 -10.68 0.73
C SER A 42 2.31 -9.45 1.60
N SER A 43 3.58 -9.09 1.78
CA SER A 43 4.04 -7.97 2.60
C SER A 43 5.41 -7.49 2.12
N VAL A 44 5.71 -6.21 2.37
CA VAL A 44 7.04 -5.61 2.14
C VAL A 44 7.52 -5.00 3.45
N PHE A 45 8.73 -5.36 3.86
CA PHE A 45 9.41 -4.71 4.98
C PHE A 45 10.48 -3.75 4.46
N ILE A 46 10.49 -2.53 4.97
CA ILE A 46 11.55 -1.55 4.73
C ILE A 46 12.27 -1.32 6.05
N GLY A 47 13.52 -1.76 6.11
CA GLY A 47 14.44 -1.37 7.17
C GLY A 47 14.95 0.06 6.93
N LEU A 48 15.07 0.84 8.00
CA LEU A 48 15.59 2.19 7.98
C LEU A 48 16.76 2.29 8.97
N ASP A 49 17.85 2.92 8.55
CA ASP A 49 19.03 3.11 9.42
C ASP A 49 18.70 3.94 10.66
N GLU A 50 17.77 4.89 10.53
CA GLU A 50 17.17 5.60 11.65
C GLU A 50 15.65 5.50 11.57
N VAL A 51 15.00 5.34 12.72
CA VAL A 51 13.53 5.28 12.79
C VAL A 51 12.96 6.67 12.52
N HIS A 52 12.63 6.91 11.26
CA HIS A 52 11.98 8.11 10.79
C HIS A 52 10.46 8.00 10.92
N ASN A 53 9.77 9.12 10.98
CA ASN A 53 8.32 9.14 10.85
C ASN A 53 7.94 8.57 9.47
N ILE A 54 6.99 7.64 9.40
CA ILE A 54 6.49 7.06 8.15
C ILE A 54 6.17 8.10 7.06
N ARG A 55 5.73 9.31 7.45
CA ARG A 55 5.46 10.43 6.52
C ARG A 55 6.71 10.93 5.79
N GLN A 56 7.89 10.53 6.24
CA GLN A 56 9.19 10.88 5.68
C GLN A 56 9.72 9.80 4.71
N ILE A 57 9.01 8.66 4.56
CA ILE A 57 9.39 7.68 3.54
C ILE A 57 9.27 8.35 2.16
N PRO A 58 10.35 8.37 1.35
CA PRO A 58 10.32 8.95 0.02
C PRO A 58 9.21 8.34 -0.83
N GLY A 59 8.48 9.18 -1.56
CA GLY A 59 7.40 8.75 -2.45
C GLY A 59 7.83 7.70 -3.47
N THR A 60 9.09 7.75 -3.94
CA THR A 60 9.69 6.77 -4.85
C THR A 60 9.83 5.38 -4.22
N ILE A 61 10.24 5.30 -2.95
CA ILE A 61 10.30 4.03 -2.21
C ILE A 61 8.89 3.50 -2.00
N LEU A 62 7.97 4.38 -1.59
CA LEU A 62 6.59 3.99 -1.37
C LEU A 62 5.93 3.48 -2.65
N ALA A 63 6.19 4.11 -3.80
CA ALA A 63 5.70 3.66 -5.09
C ALA A 63 6.13 2.22 -5.42
N GLN A 64 7.39 1.88 -5.15
CA GLN A 64 7.90 0.51 -5.35
C GLN A 64 7.20 -0.49 -4.43
N VAL A 65 6.99 -0.14 -3.15
CA VAL A 65 6.22 -0.97 -2.21
C VAL A 65 4.82 -1.23 -2.75
N LEU A 66 4.12 -0.19 -3.21
CA LEU A 66 2.78 -0.32 -3.75
C LEU A 66 2.74 -1.25 -4.97
N SER A 67 3.71 -1.12 -5.88
CA SER A 67 3.80 -2.01 -7.04
C SER A 67 4.07 -3.47 -6.65
N LEU A 68 4.94 -3.73 -5.67
CA LEU A 68 5.19 -5.09 -5.19
C LEU A 68 3.95 -5.72 -4.52
N LEU A 69 3.20 -4.94 -3.74
CA LEU A 69 2.01 -5.43 -3.04
C LEU A 69 0.83 -5.65 -3.98
N THR A 70 0.68 -4.79 -4.99
CA THR A 70 -0.52 -4.77 -5.85
C THR A 70 -0.32 -5.45 -7.19
N GLY A 71 0.93 -5.59 -7.65
CA GLY A 71 1.26 -5.99 -9.03
C GLY A 71 0.89 -4.92 -10.07
N LEU A 72 0.57 -3.70 -9.62
CA LEU A 72 0.12 -2.60 -10.47
C LEU A 72 1.14 -1.47 -10.50
N SER A 73 1.23 -0.82 -11.65
CA SER A 73 1.91 0.46 -11.78
C SER A 73 1.17 1.57 -11.03
N ILE A 74 1.87 2.66 -10.73
CA ILE A 74 1.28 3.83 -10.08
C ILE A 74 0.16 4.44 -10.92
N ASP A 75 0.30 4.44 -12.25
CA ASP A 75 -0.74 4.93 -13.16
C ASP A 75 -2.00 4.06 -13.14
N GLU A 76 -1.86 2.73 -13.05
CA GLU A 76 -2.99 1.82 -12.86
C GLU A 76 -3.68 2.09 -11.51
N LEU A 77 -2.90 2.29 -10.44
CA LEU A 77 -3.44 2.62 -9.11
C LEU A 77 -4.18 3.96 -9.10
N ASN A 78 -3.69 4.96 -9.84
CA ASN A 78 -4.36 6.25 -9.99
C ASN A 78 -5.72 6.14 -10.68
N LYS A 79 -5.81 5.31 -11.72
CA LYS A 79 -7.08 5.03 -12.42
C LYS A 79 -8.11 4.34 -11.52
N LEU A 80 -7.66 3.68 -10.46
CA LEU A 80 -8.50 3.01 -9.46
C LEU A 80 -8.89 3.92 -8.27
N GLY A 81 -8.59 5.21 -8.33
CA GLY A 81 -8.87 6.15 -7.24
C GLY A 81 -7.76 6.25 -6.19
N GLY A 82 -6.59 5.66 -6.47
CA GLY A 82 -5.40 5.75 -5.63
C GLY A 82 -5.34 4.71 -4.52
N VAL A 83 -4.51 5.00 -3.51
CA VAL A 83 -4.23 4.10 -2.39
C VAL A 83 -4.29 4.86 -1.07
N SER A 84 -4.85 4.24 -0.03
CA SER A 84 -4.70 4.68 1.36
C SER A 84 -3.65 3.87 2.10
N ILE A 85 -2.90 4.54 2.97
CA ILE A 85 -2.04 3.91 3.96
C ILE A 85 -2.66 4.11 5.33
N TYR A 86 -2.97 3.00 5.99
CA TYR A 86 -3.67 2.97 7.27
C TYR A 86 -2.81 2.24 8.31
N ASP A 87 -2.66 2.84 9.48
CA ASP A 87 -2.03 2.20 10.64
C ASP A 87 -3.13 1.62 11.55
N PRO A 88 -3.27 0.28 11.62
CA PRO A 88 -4.28 -0.35 12.45
C PRO A 88 -4.00 -0.24 13.95
N SER A 89 -2.76 0.02 14.37
CA SER A 89 -2.41 0.13 15.78
C SER A 89 -2.86 1.47 16.38
N THR A 90 -2.78 2.54 15.58
CA THR A 90 -3.23 3.89 15.97
C THR A 90 -4.62 4.22 15.45
N GLN A 91 -5.18 3.38 14.57
CA GLN A 91 -6.44 3.59 13.86
C GLN A 91 -6.46 4.87 13.01
N GLN A 92 -5.31 5.23 12.44
CA GLN A 92 -5.15 6.46 11.66
C GLN A 92 -4.87 6.17 10.20
N GLU A 93 -5.52 6.93 9.31
CA GLU A 93 -5.07 7.05 7.93
C GLU A 93 -3.84 7.98 7.91
N ILE A 94 -2.69 7.40 7.57
CA ILE A 94 -1.41 8.11 7.55
C ILE A 94 -1.31 8.92 6.25
N MET A 95 -1.72 8.30 5.13
CA MET A 95 -1.69 8.90 3.79
C MET A 95 -2.93 8.52 3.00
N ASN A 96 -3.45 9.49 2.27
CA ASN A 96 -4.59 9.35 1.38
C ASN A 96 -4.23 10.07 0.08
N THR A 97 -3.78 9.32 -0.92
CA THR A 97 -3.26 9.93 -2.16
C THR A 97 -3.86 9.22 -3.36
N ALA A 98 -4.48 9.98 -4.27
CA ALA A 98 -4.52 9.65 -5.69
C ALA A 98 -3.07 9.74 -6.17
N VAL A 99 -2.34 8.63 -6.08
CA VAL A 99 -0.88 8.47 -6.12
C VAL A 99 -0.17 9.20 -7.29
N ALA A 100 -0.09 10.53 -7.26
CA ALA A 100 0.74 11.32 -8.16
C ALA A 100 2.10 11.54 -7.49
N TYR A 101 3.14 10.89 -8.02
CA TYR A 101 4.51 11.32 -7.79
C TYR A 101 5.09 11.69 -9.16
N VAL A 102 4.97 12.98 -9.49
CA VAL A 102 5.70 13.62 -10.60
C VAL A 102 7.08 14.01 -10.09
#